data_AF-A0AAT9DUV4-F1
#
_entry.id   AF-A0AAT9DUV4-F1
#
_cell.length_a   1.000
_cell.length_b   1.000
_cell.length_c   1.000
_cell.angle_alpha   90.00
_cell.angle_beta   90.00
_cell.angle_gamma   90.00
#
_symmetry.space_group_name_H-M   'P 1'
#
loop_
_entity.id
_entity.type
_entity.pdbx_description
1 polymer ?
#
loop_
_entity_poly.entity_id
_entity_poly.type
_entity_poly.pdbx_seq_one_letter_code
_entity_poly.pdbx_strand_id
1 'polypeptide(L)'
;MSIATNRSTLYRLAMKRFGPDSQLLKLAEEASELSTEVSRNLNGLSDEMKLASEMADVEIMIEQFRLNGLDTAIDFHKRQKLMRLAERLGVNYDPQQ
;
A
#
# COMPACT_ATOMS: atom_id res chain seq x y z
N MET A 1 25.80 -13.53 -2.77
CA MET A 1 24.63 -13.09 -1.98
C MET A 1 24.32 -11.66 -2.42
N SER A 2 23.09 -11.35 -2.84
CA SER A 2 22.70 -9.97 -3.14
C SER A 2 22.49 -9.21 -1.83
N ILE A 3 23.17 -8.08 -1.63
CA ILE A 3 22.99 -7.24 -0.43
C ILE A 3 22.00 -6.13 -0.79
N ALA A 4 20.92 -6.01 -0.02
CA ALA A 4 20.01 -4.88 -0.10
C ALA A 4 20.45 -3.81 0.92
N THR A 5 20.99 -2.69 0.42
CA THR A 5 21.48 -1.59 1.28
C THR A 5 20.44 -0.50 1.55
N ASN A 6 19.30 -0.57 0.87
CA ASN A 6 18.15 0.31 1.08
C ASN A 6 16.84 -0.37 0.64
N ARG A 7 15.72 0.23 1.03
CA ARG A 7 14.35 -0.25 0.75
C ARG A 7 14.09 -0.48 -0.75
N SER A 8 14.47 0.48 -1.59
CA SER A 8 14.25 0.37 -3.04
C SER A 8 14.99 -0.81 -3.67
N THR A 9 16.21 -1.08 -3.22
CA THR A 9 16.98 -2.25 -3.67
C THR A 9 16.36 -3.55 -3.16
N LEU A 10 15.86 -3.58 -1.92
CA LEU A 10 15.14 -4.74 -1.37
C LEU A 10 13.89 -5.06 -2.20
N TYR A 11 13.08 -4.05 -2.53
CA TYR A 11 11.84 -4.22 -3.30
C TYR A 11 12.10 -4.69 -4.73
N ARG A 12 13.12 -4.14 -5.39
CA ARG A 12 13.54 -4.63 -6.71
C ARG A 12 14.04 -6.07 -6.65
N LEU A 13 14.73 -6.47 -5.58
CA LEU A 13 15.17 -7.85 -5.39
C LEU A 13 13.99 -8.80 -5.16
N ALA A 14 12.98 -8.40 -4.38
CA ALA A 14 11.77 -9.17 -4.18
C ALA A 14 11.05 -9.42 -5.52
N MET A 15 10.80 -8.36 -6.28
CA MET A 15 10.20 -8.44 -7.62
C MET A 15 11.01 -9.31 -8.59
N LYS A 16 12.34 -9.18 -8.60
CA LYS A 16 13.21 -10.02 -9.44
C LYS A 16 13.21 -11.49 -9.01
N ARG A 17 13.15 -11.76 -7.70
CA ARG A 17 13.25 -13.10 -7.14
C ARG A 17 11.97 -13.90 -7.28
N PHE A 18 10.84 -13.27 -7.01
CA PHE A 18 9.52 -13.91 -6.92
C PHE A 18 8.67 -13.68 -8.16
N GLY A 19 8.93 -12.62 -8.93
CA GLY A 19 8.16 -12.27 -10.13
C GLY A 19 6.89 -11.47 -9.81
N PRO A 20 6.34 -10.78 -10.83
CA PRO A 20 5.22 -9.86 -10.66
C PRO A 20 3.93 -10.56 -10.20
N ASP A 21 3.62 -11.75 -10.73
CA ASP A 21 2.39 -12.48 -10.39
C ASP A 21 2.38 -12.93 -8.92
N SER A 22 3.50 -13.46 -8.43
CA SER A 22 3.62 -13.84 -7.01
C SER A 22 3.57 -12.63 -6.09
N GLN A 23 4.12 -11.48 -6.50
CA GLN A 23 4.00 -10.25 -5.73
C GLN A 23 2.56 -9.69 -5.76
N LEU A 24 1.80 -9.89 -6.85
CA LEU A 24 0.39 -9.50 -6.92
C LEU A 24 -0.47 -10.38 -6.00
N LEU A 25 -0.20 -11.68 -5.96
CA LEU A 25 -0.83 -12.59 -5.01
C LEU A 25 -0.50 -12.19 -3.56
N LYS A 26 0.75 -11.82 -3.28
CA LYS A 26 1.15 -11.35 -1.95
C LYS A 26 0.41 -10.07 -1.56
N LEU A 27 0.27 -9.11 -2.48
CA LEU A 27 -0.53 -7.90 -2.23
C LEU A 27 -2.00 -8.24 -1.90
N ALA A 28 -2.58 -9.23 -2.58
CA ALA A 28 -3.94 -9.68 -2.30
C ALA A 28 -4.08 -10.37 -0.92
N GLU A 29 -3.06 -11.12 -0.50
CA GLU A 29 -2.96 -11.72 0.83
C GLU A 29 -2.90 -10.63 1.91
N GLU A 30 -1.95 -9.70 1.85
CA GLU A 30 -1.80 -8.61 2.84
C GLU A 30 -3.07 -7.75 2.93
N ALA A 31 -3.72 -7.47 1.79
CA ALA A 31 -4.99 -6.73 1.79
C ALA A 31 -6.14 -7.49 2.47
N SER A 32 -6.12 -8.82 2.42
CA SER A 32 -7.10 -9.68 3.07
C SER A 32 -6.83 -9.80 4.58
N GLU A 33 -5.56 -9.84 4.98
CA GLU A 33 -5.14 -9.80 6.37
C GLU A 33 -5.50 -8.46 7.02
N LEU A 34 -5.21 -7.33 6.35
CA LEU A 34 -5.67 -6.01 6.77
C LEU A 34 -7.21 -5.92 6.90
N SER A 35 -7.96 -6.45 5.92
CA SER A 35 -9.43 -6.49 6.00
C SER A 35 -9.94 -7.26 7.22
N THR A 36 -9.27 -8.38 7.54
CA THR A 36 -9.58 -9.20 8.71
C THR A 36 -9.29 -8.42 10.00
N GLU A 37 -8.13 -7.77 10.08
CA GLU A 37 -7.73 -7.06 11.29
C GLU A 37 -8.56 -5.78 11.51
N VAL A 38 -8.94 -5.06 10.45
CA VAL A 38 -9.95 -3.98 10.52
C VAL A 38 -11.26 -4.50 11.13
N SER A 39 -11.75 -5.65 10.66
CA SER A 39 -12.98 -6.25 11.18
C SER A 39 -12.83 -6.62 12.66
N ARG A 40 -11.69 -7.18 13.07
CA ARG A 40 -11.41 -7.51 14.48
C ARG A 40 -11.31 -6.25 15.34
N ASN A 41 -10.66 -5.19 14.86
CA ASN A 41 -10.48 -3.93 15.58
C ASN A 41 -11.83 -3.27 15.86
N LEU A 42 -12.71 -3.22 14.86
CA LEU A 42 -14.08 -2.71 15.01
C LEU A 42 -14.94 -3.50 16.02
N ASN A 43 -14.62 -4.78 16.24
CA ASN A 43 -15.30 -5.64 17.22
C ASN A 43 -14.59 -5.68 18.59
N GLY A 44 -13.54 -4.87 18.80
CA GLY A 44 -12.74 -4.86 20.04
C GLY A 44 -11.92 -6.13 20.25
N LEU A 45 -11.64 -6.88 19.18
CA LEU A 45 -10.91 -8.17 19.19
C LEU A 45 -9.44 -8.03 18.75
N SER A 46 -8.97 -6.79 18.61
CA SER A 46 -7.66 -6.40 18.09
C SER A 46 -7.20 -5.11 18.77
N ASP A 47 -5.91 -4.83 18.70
CA ASP A 47 -5.30 -3.60 19.17
C ASP A 47 -4.77 -2.77 17.99
N GLU A 48 -4.47 -1.49 18.25
CA GLU A 48 -4.00 -0.55 17.23
C GLU A 48 -2.63 -0.96 16.63
N MET A 49 -1.80 -1.69 17.38
CA MET A 49 -0.48 -2.10 16.91
C MET A 49 -0.58 -3.19 15.85
N LYS A 50 -1.51 -4.14 16.00
CA LYS A 50 -1.78 -5.14 14.96
C LYS A 50 -2.34 -4.52 13.71
N LEU A 51 -3.33 -3.62 13.85
CA LEU A 51 -3.88 -2.90 12.70
C LEU A 51 -2.79 -2.11 11.96
N ALA A 52 -1.91 -1.41 12.68
CA ALA A 52 -0.78 -0.69 12.09
C ALA A 52 0.22 -1.62 11.38
N SER A 53 0.44 -2.83 11.90
CA SER A 53 1.28 -3.85 11.25
C SER A 53 0.73 -4.23 9.89
N GLU A 54 -0.55 -4.63 9.82
CA GLU A 54 -1.18 -5.05 8.56
C GLU A 54 -1.27 -3.88 7.54
N MET A 55 -1.45 -2.64 8.03
CA MET A 55 -1.37 -1.45 7.17
C MET A 55 0.03 -1.27 6.59
N ALA A 56 1.08 -1.50 7.38
CA ALA A 56 2.46 -1.41 6.93
C ALA A 56 2.79 -2.47 5.88
N ASP A 57 2.27 -3.70 6.02
CA ASP A 57 2.49 -4.76 5.04
C ASP A 57 1.84 -4.42 3.69
N VAL A 58 0.61 -3.90 3.68
CA VAL A 58 -0.04 -3.39 2.47
C VAL A 58 0.72 -2.19 1.88
N GLU A 59 1.20 -1.25 2.71
CA GLU A 59 1.99 -0.11 2.25
C GLU A 59 3.28 -0.56 1.55
N ILE A 60 4.03 -1.48 2.16
CA ILE A 60 5.23 -2.09 1.58
C ILE A 60 4.89 -2.67 0.21
N MET A 61 3.83 -3.47 0.11
CA MET A 61 3.43 -4.10 -1.14
C MET A 61 3.09 -3.06 -2.22
N ILE A 62 2.32 -2.02 -1.89
CA ILE A 62 2.01 -0.92 -2.81
C ILE A 62 3.30 -0.21 -3.25
N GLU A 63 4.23 0.07 -2.33
CA GLU A 63 5.51 0.70 -2.67
C GLU A 63 6.36 -0.15 -3.61
N GLN A 64 6.35 -1.48 -3.47
CA GLN A 64 7.02 -2.36 -4.43
C GLN A 64 6.46 -2.14 -5.85
N PHE A 65 5.14 -2.10 -6.02
CA PHE A 65 4.53 -1.88 -7.33
C PHE A 65 4.76 -0.46 -7.88
N ARG A 66 4.79 0.56 -7.01
CA ARG A 66 5.19 1.92 -7.41
C ARG A 66 6.58 1.93 -8.03
N LEU A 67 7.56 1.35 -7.33
CA LEU A 67 8.95 1.26 -7.81
C LEU A 67 9.13 0.39 -9.06
N ASN A 68 8.13 -0.42 -9.41
CA ASN A 68 8.15 -1.31 -10.58
C ASN A 68 7.18 -0.86 -11.68
N GLY A 69 6.91 0.44 -11.76
CA GLY A 69 6.31 1.07 -12.95
C GLY A 69 4.88 1.57 -12.77
N LEU A 70 4.25 1.38 -11.61
CA LEU A 70 2.89 1.87 -11.36
C LEU A 70 2.83 3.24 -10.70
N ASP A 71 3.96 3.87 -10.37
CA ASP A 71 4.01 5.13 -9.60
C ASP A 71 3.17 6.26 -10.22
N THR A 72 3.43 6.63 -11.47
CA THR A 72 2.71 7.71 -12.18
C THR A 72 1.21 7.43 -12.29
N ALA A 73 0.82 6.17 -12.56
CA ALA A 73 -0.58 5.78 -12.67
C ALA A 73 -1.30 5.85 -11.31
N ILE A 74 -0.64 5.39 -10.25
CA ILE A 74 -1.15 5.49 -8.88
C ILE A 74 -1.33 6.96 -8.49
N ASP A 75 -0.36 7.83 -8.75
CA ASP A 75 -0.48 9.25 -8.41
C ASP A 75 -1.57 9.96 -9.21
N PHE A 76 -1.73 9.64 -10.50
CA PHE A 76 -2.83 10.13 -11.30
C PHE A 76 -4.19 9.76 -10.67
N HIS A 77 -4.39 8.49 -10.31
CA HIS A 77 -5.63 8.05 -9.67
C HIS A 77 -5.80 8.59 -8.24
N LYS A 78 -4.72 8.75 -7.47
CA LYS A 78 -4.75 9.36 -6.14
C LYS A 78 -5.24 10.80 -6.21
N ARG A 79 -4.69 11.63 -7.11
CA ARG A 79 -5.15 13.02 -7.32
C ARG A 79 -6.65 13.09 -7.57
N GLN A 80 -7.17 12.28 -8.49
CA GLN A 80 -8.61 12.23 -8.79
C GLN A 80 -9.44 11.79 -7.58
N LYS A 81 -8.99 10.79 -6.82
CA LYS A 81 -9.69 10.30 -5.61
C LYS A 81 -9.72 11.35 -4.50
N LEU A 82 -8.62 12.07 -4.30
CA LEU A 82 -8.52 13.14 -3.30
C LEU A 82 -9.40 14.34 -3.67
N MET A 83 -9.45 14.73 -4.94
CA MET A 83 -10.40 15.76 -5.40
C MET A 83 -11.86 15.37 -5.09
N ARG A 84 -12.25 14.10 -5.35
CA ARG A 84 -13.59 13.61 -5.00
C ARG A 84 -13.85 13.58 -3.49
N LEU A 85 -12.82 13.30 -2.69
CA LEU A 85 -12.93 13.35 -1.24
C LEU A 85 -13.16 14.80 -0.77
N ALA A 86 -12.41 15.76 -1.30
CA ALA A 86 -12.57 17.18 -1.01
C ALA A 86 -13.98 17.69 -1.35
N GLU A 87 -14.51 17.29 -2.52
CA GLU A 87 -15.89 17.58 -2.92
C GLU A 87 -16.91 17.02 -1.92
N ARG A 88 -16.77 15.76 -1.50
CA ARG A 88 -17.65 15.14 -0.48
C ARG A 88 -17.61 15.84 0.86
N LEU A 89 -16.46 16.42 1.21
CA LEU A 89 -16.24 17.17 2.45
C LEU A 89 -16.64 18.65 2.31
N GLY A 90 -16.94 19.13 1.10
CA GLY A 90 -17.25 20.54 0.84
C GLY A 90 -16.05 21.48 1.05
N VAL A 91 -14.82 20.98 0.89
CA VAL A 91 -13.58 21.75 1.10
C VAL A 91 -12.83 21.97 -0.21
N ASN A 92 -12.09 23.07 -0.27
CA ASN A 92 -11.11 23.29 -1.34
C ASN A 92 -9.85 22.47 -1.03
N TYR A 93 -9.42 21.67 -2.01
CA TYR A 93 -8.18 20.91 -1.94
C TYR A 93 -7.26 21.35 -3.07
N ASP A 94 -6.05 21.78 -2.71
CA ASP A 94 -4.99 22.11 -3.67
C ASP A 94 -4.05 20.90 -3.81
N PRO A 95 -4.04 20.22 -4.96
CA PRO A 95 -3.17 19.06 -5.18
C PRO A 95 -1.70 19.43 -5.42
N GLN A 96 -1.34 20.73 -5.40
CA GLN A 96 0.02 21.22 -5.63
C GLN A 96 0.76 21.60 -4.32
N GLN A 97 0.09 21.60 -3.17
CA GLN A 97 0.69 21.74 -1.83
C GLN A 97 1.00 20.37 -1.23
#